data_AF-A0A520K621-F1
#
_entry.id   AF-A0A520K621-F1
#
_cell.length_a   1.000
_cell.length_b   1.000
_cell.length_c   1.000
_cell.angle_alpha   90.00
_cell.angle_beta   90.00
_cell.angle_gamma   90.00
#
_symmetry.space_group_name_H-M   'P 1'
#
loop_
_entity.id
_entity.type
_entity.pdbx_description
1 polymer ?
#
loop_
_entity_poly.entity_id
_entity_poly.type
_entity_poly.pdbx_seq_one_letter_code
_entity_poly.pdbx_strand_id
1 'polypeptide(L)'
;MPGCPKESRFGNNTIVQAALLKYEDRLPHRKIQNAMMWATILDLTRRAADAVQSEYDRILERVRNASILHVDETSIKVPGKKYWIWVFTTPAETFIAIRHSRGTKVLMEILTRKFKGIIVCDGWKPYSKFTKHIRAYVRAHLLRESKDLTDKITEAVPLHQALTRLYRKLTNTLRL
;
A
#
# COMPACT_ATOMS: atom_id res chain seq x y z
N MET A 1 -25.38 -8.03 1.43
CA MET A 1 -23.95 -8.30 1.63
C MET A 1 -23.81 -9.53 2.50
N PRO A 2 -23.05 -10.56 2.08
CA PRO A 2 -22.70 -11.69 2.96
C PRO A 2 -21.97 -11.15 4.19
N GLY A 3 -22.40 -11.51 5.40
CA GLY A 3 -21.73 -11.10 6.65
C GLY A 3 -22.33 -9.90 7.39
N CYS A 4 -23.33 -9.19 6.84
CA CYS A 4 -24.01 -8.13 7.58
C CYS A 4 -25.15 -8.72 8.45
N PRO A 5 -25.31 -8.31 9.73
CA PRO A 5 -26.38 -8.82 10.60
C PRO A 5 -27.76 -8.58 9.97
N LYS A 6 -28.59 -9.63 9.91
CA LYS A 6 -29.94 -9.55 9.30
C LYS A 6 -30.93 -8.71 10.13
N GLU A 7 -30.69 -8.57 11.43
CA GLU A 7 -31.50 -7.75 12.33
C GLU A 7 -30.62 -6.72 13.04
N SER A 8 -30.92 -5.46 12.80
CA SER A 8 -30.18 -4.30 13.29
C SER A 8 -31.10 -3.09 13.22
N ARG A 9 -30.92 -2.12 14.14
CA ARG A 9 -31.63 -0.83 14.13
C ARG A 9 -31.50 -0.08 12.80
N PHE A 10 -30.44 -0.37 12.03
CA PHE A 10 -30.19 0.18 10.70
C PHE A 10 -30.04 -0.95 9.68
N GLY A 11 -30.76 -0.86 8.55
CA GLY A 11 -30.68 -1.84 7.47
C GLY A 11 -29.37 -1.75 6.67
N ASN A 12 -29.09 -2.78 5.88
CA ASN A 12 -27.88 -2.87 5.06
C ASN A 12 -27.68 -1.66 4.14
N ASN A 13 -28.75 -1.12 3.57
CA ASN A 13 -28.67 0.06 2.70
C ASN A 13 -28.13 1.28 3.45
N THR A 14 -28.54 1.48 4.70
CA THR A 14 -28.05 2.59 5.54
C THR A 14 -26.56 2.44 5.85
N ILE A 15 -26.10 1.22 6.13
CA ILE A 15 -24.68 0.91 6.38
C ILE A 15 -23.84 1.21 5.12
N VAL A 16 -24.30 0.77 3.94
CA VAL A 16 -23.62 1.01 2.67
C VAL A 16 -23.58 2.49 2.32
N GLN A 17 -24.71 3.20 2.47
CA GLN A 17 -24.78 4.64 2.21
C GLN A 17 -23.85 5.44 3.13
N ALA A 18 -23.78 5.09 4.42
CA ALA A 18 -22.84 5.73 5.34
C ALA A 18 -21.37 5.51 4.95
N ALA A 19 -21.03 4.30 4.46
CA ALA A 19 -19.69 4.00 3.96
C ALA A 19 -19.36 4.75 2.67
N LEU A 20 -20.29 4.82 1.70
CA LEU A 20 -20.12 5.56 0.45
C LEU A 20 -19.91 7.06 0.72
N LEU A 21 -20.81 7.68 1.50
CA LEU A 21 -20.69 9.08 1.89
C LEU A 21 -19.34 9.38 2.59
N LYS A 22 -18.81 8.40 3.32
CA LYS A 22 -17.55 8.57 4.06
C LYS A 22 -16.31 8.43 3.19
N TYR A 23 -16.24 7.37 2.38
CA TYR A 23 -15.01 6.99 1.68
C TYR A 23 -15.00 7.43 0.21
N GLU A 24 -16.15 7.40 -0.46
CA GLU A 24 -16.31 7.85 -1.85
C GLU A 24 -16.46 9.37 -1.89
N ASP A 25 -17.47 9.92 -1.20
CA ASP A 25 -17.77 11.36 -1.19
C ASP A 25 -16.92 12.16 -0.20
N ARG A 26 -16.06 11.47 0.57
CA ARG A 26 -15.11 12.05 1.54
C ARG A 26 -15.75 13.01 2.54
N LEU A 27 -17.02 12.80 2.90
CA LEU A 27 -17.72 13.72 3.78
C LEU A 27 -17.21 13.63 5.23
N PRO A 28 -17.09 14.78 5.94
CA PRO A 28 -16.84 14.78 7.37
C PRO A 28 -17.96 14.08 8.14
N HIS A 29 -17.61 13.43 9.25
CA HIS A 29 -18.58 12.73 10.10
C HIS A 29 -19.79 13.61 10.45
N ARG A 30 -19.56 14.90 10.77
CA ARG A 30 -20.64 15.85 11.07
C ARG A 30 -21.64 16.01 9.92
N LYS A 31 -21.19 16.01 8.65
CA LYS A 31 -22.09 16.15 7.49
C LYS A 31 -22.92 14.88 7.27
N ILE A 32 -22.30 13.71 7.43
CA ILE A 32 -23.00 12.42 7.32
C ILE A 32 -24.02 12.29 8.47
N GLN A 33 -23.67 12.77 9.67
CA GLN A 33 -24.57 12.78 10.84
C GLN A 33 -25.78 13.66 10.59
N ASN A 34 -25.58 14.85 10.04
CA ASN A 34 -26.68 15.74 9.67
C ASN A 34 -27.57 15.11 8.60
N ALA A 35 -27.01 14.38 7.64
CA ALA A 35 -27.78 13.70 6.59
C ALA A 35 -28.55 12.47 7.09
N MET A 36 -28.05 11.77 8.13
CA MET A 36 -28.64 10.52 8.64
C MET A 36 -29.30 10.66 10.03
N MET A 37 -29.32 11.87 10.58
CA MET A 37 -30.02 12.40 11.78
C MET A 37 -29.82 11.69 13.13
N TRP A 38 -29.50 10.38 13.19
CA TRP A 38 -29.42 9.60 14.43
C TRP A 38 -28.40 8.44 14.40
N ALA A 39 -27.59 8.34 13.35
CA ALA A 39 -26.67 7.22 13.18
C ALA A 39 -25.31 7.46 13.85
N THR A 40 -24.85 6.49 14.66
CA THR A 40 -23.45 6.41 15.06
C THR A 40 -22.63 6.00 13.84
N ILE A 41 -22.15 6.97 13.06
CA ILE A 41 -21.39 6.71 11.82
C ILE A 41 -20.24 5.73 12.07
N LEU A 42 -19.56 5.87 13.21
CA LEU A 42 -18.47 4.96 13.59
C LEU A 42 -18.93 3.50 13.65
N ASP A 43 -20.10 3.23 14.21
CA ASP A 43 -20.65 1.88 14.29
C ASP A 43 -21.09 1.37 12.91
N LEU A 44 -21.71 2.22 12.08
CA LEU A 44 -22.06 1.86 10.70
C LEU A 44 -20.82 1.55 9.85
N THR A 45 -19.79 2.40 9.92
CA THR A 45 -18.53 2.17 9.19
C THR A 45 -17.80 0.94 9.70
N ARG A 46 -17.86 0.65 11.00
CA ARG A 46 -17.28 -0.58 11.57
C ARG A 46 -17.99 -1.81 11.03
N ARG A 47 -19.33 -1.83 11.03
CA ARG A 47 -20.10 -2.94 10.46
C ARG A 47 -19.85 -3.13 8.96
N ALA A 48 -19.70 -2.03 8.22
CA ALA A 48 -19.30 -2.09 6.82
C ALA A 48 -17.92 -2.73 6.67
N ALA A 49 -16.95 -2.35 7.50
CA ALA A 49 -15.61 -2.95 7.53
C ALA A 49 -15.66 -4.45 7.87
N ASP A 50 -16.42 -4.84 8.90
CA ASP A 50 -16.59 -6.24 9.29
C ASP A 50 -17.18 -7.08 8.14
N ALA A 51 -18.15 -6.53 7.39
CA ALA A 51 -18.75 -7.21 6.25
C ALA A 51 -17.77 -7.42 5.07
N VAL A 52 -16.83 -6.49 4.85
CA VAL A 52 -15.81 -6.61 3.79
C VAL A 52 -14.54 -7.32 4.25
N GLN A 53 -14.42 -7.67 5.53
CA GLN A 53 -13.22 -8.29 6.11
C GLN A 53 -12.80 -9.55 5.35
N SER A 54 -13.76 -10.40 4.95
CA SER A 54 -13.46 -11.61 4.17
C SER A 54 -12.83 -11.32 2.81
N GLU A 55 -13.23 -10.23 2.14
CA GLU A 55 -12.62 -9.83 0.86
C GLU A 55 -11.26 -9.15 1.08
N TYR A 56 -11.12 -8.40 2.18
CA TYR A 56 -9.82 -7.86 2.59
C TYR A 56 -8.78 -8.99 2.79
N ASP A 57 -9.18 -10.08 3.45
CA ASP A 57 -8.31 -11.23 3.67
C ASP A 57 -7.98 -11.96 2.36
N ARG A 58 -8.93 -12.04 1.42
CA ARG A 58 -8.69 -12.60 0.08
C ARG A 58 -7.70 -11.77 -0.74
N ILE A 59 -7.83 -10.44 -0.71
CA ILE A 59 -6.86 -9.54 -1.36
C ILE A 59 -5.48 -9.76 -0.76
N LEU A 60 -5.37 -9.91 0.57
CA LEU A 60 -4.10 -10.21 1.23
C LEU A 60 -3.50 -11.53 0.74
N GLU A 61 -4.30 -12.59 0.58
CA GLU A 61 -3.83 -13.85 0.02
C GLU A 61 -3.35 -13.73 -1.44
N ARG A 62 -4.06 -12.97 -2.27
CA ARG A 62 -3.66 -12.73 -3.67
C ARG A 62 -2.37 -11.92 -3.75
N VAL A 63 -2.23 -10.89 -2.92
CA VAL A 63 -0.98 -10.12 -2.77
C VAL A 63 0.19 -11.00 -2.33
N ARG A 64 -0.02 -11.95 -1.41
CA ARG A 64 1.02 -12.91 -0.97
C ARG A 64 1.46 -13.89 -2.05
N ASN A 65 0.62 -14.16 -3.04
CA ASN A 65 0.93 -15.05 -4.15
C ASN A 65 1.41 -14.31 -5.41
N ALA A 66 1.46 -12.98 -5.37
CA ALA A 66 1.87 -12.17 -6.52
C ALA A 66 3.35 -12.36 -6.87
N SER A 67 3.65 -12.44 -8.17
CA SER A 67 5.02 -12.56 -8.68
C SER A 67 5.80 -11.25 -8.58
N ILE A 68 5.12 -10.11 -8.68
CA ILE A 68 5.69 -8.76 -8.56
C ILE A 68 4.79 -7.95 -7.64
N LEU A 69 5.39 -7.31 -6.65
CA LEU A 69 4.68 -6.52 -5.65
C LEU A 69 5.36 -5.18 -5.43
N HIS A 70 4.62 -4.10 -5.65
CA HIS A 70 5.04 -2.74 -5.35
C HIS A 70 4.64 -2.40 -3.92
N VAL A 71 5.58 -1.84 -3.16
CA VAL A 71 5.40 -1.49 -1.75
C VAL A 71 5.77 -0.03 -1.56
N ASP A 72 4.81 0.75 -1.07
CA ASP A 72 4.99 2.15 -0.70
C ASP A 72 4.64 2.38 0.79
N GLU A 73 5.29 3.37 1.39
CA GLU A 73 5.21 3.66 2.82
C GLU A 73 5.06 5.16 3.08
N THR A 74 3.83 5.60 3.32
CA THR A 74 3.53 7.00 3.63
C THR A 74 3.35 7.21 5.13
N SER A 75 4.07 8.18 5.72
CA SER A 75 3.88 8.51 7.15
C SER A 75 2.62 9.33 7.38
N ILE A 76 1.86 8.99 8.42
CA ILE A 76 0.72 9.76 8.89
C ILE A 76 0.82 10.02 10.40
N LYS A 77 0.33 11.18 10.85
CA LYS A 77 0.21 11.52 12.28
C LYS A 77 -1.23 11.30 12.72
N VAL A 78 -1.43 10.46 13.74
CA VAL A 78 -2.73 10.16 14.33
C VAL A 78 -2.59 10.41 15.83
N PRO A 79 -3.52 11.14 16.46
CA PRO A 79 -3.27 12.24 17.41
C PRO A 79 -1.90 12.20 18.11
N GLY A 80 -0.90 12.83 17.50
CA GLY A 80 0.45 12.97 18.06
C GLY A 80 1.38 11.75 17.94
N LYS A 81 0.85 10.57 17.60
CA LYS A 81 1.62 9.35 17.36
C LYS A 81 1.88 9.17 15.85
N LYS A 82 3.10 8.75 15.51
CA LYS A 82 3.48 8.46 14.12
C LYS A 82 3.03 7.06 13.73
N TYR A 83 2.34 6.98 12.61
CA TYR A 83 1.93 5.74 11.95
C TYR A 83 2.44 5.74 10.50
N TRP A 84 2.43 4.56 9.91
CA TRP A 84 2.85 4.28 8.55
C TRP A 84 1.69 3.61 7.83
N ILE A 85 1.28 4.20 6.71
CA ILE A 85 0.38 3.60 5.74
C ILE A 85 1.26 2.81 4.79
N TRP A 86 1.08 1.50 4.82
CA TRP A 86 1.69 0.55 3.91
C TRP A 86 0.73 0.30 2.75
N VAL A 87 1.21 0.51 1.54
CA VAL A 87 0.45 0.24 0.32
C VAL A 87 1.19 -0.84 -0.45
N PHE A 88 0.48 -1.93 -0.73
CA PHE A 88 0.98 -3.10 -1.44
C PHE A 88 0.17 -3.23 -2.74
N THR A 89 0.78 -2.87 -3.86
CA THR A 89 0.11 -2.82 -5.16
C THR A 89 0.69 -3.84 -6.12
N THR A 90 -0.20 -4.56 -6.77
CA THR A 90 0.05 -5.41 -7.93
C THR A 90 -0.73 -4.81 -9.12
N PRO A 91 -0.49 -5.25 -10.37
CA PRO A 91 -1.26 -4.77 -11.52
C PRO A 91 -2.78 -5.00 -11.40
N ALA A 92 -3.22 -5.97 -10.59
CA ALA A 92 -4.62 -6.31 -10.43
C ALA A 92 -5.24 -5.74 -9.14
N GLU A 93 -4.45 -5.61 -8.07
CA GLU A 93 -4.98 -5.43 -6.71
C GLU A 93 -4.10 -4.52 -5.86
N THR A 94 -4.73 -3.79 -4.95
CA THR A 94 -4.04 -2.95 -3.97
C THR A 94 -4.52 -3.28 -2.55
N PHE A 95 -3.57 -3.53 -1.67
CA PHE A 95 -3.78 -3.82 -0.27
C PHE A 95 -3.16 -2.72 0.59
N ILE A 96 -3.92 -2.22 1.57
CA ILE A 96 -3.50 -1.13 2.44
C ILE A 96 -3.52 -1.60 3.89
N ALA A 97 -2.46 -1.30 4.64
CA ALA A 97 -2.34 -1.60 6.06
C ALA A 97 -1.75 -0.41 6.83
N ILE A 98 -2.25 -0.14 8.03
CA ILE A 98 -1.74 0.93 8.91
C ILE A 98 -0.99 0.29 10.07
N ARG A 99 0.26 0.70 10.30
CA ARG A 99 1.11 0.17 11.39
C ARG A 99 1.93 1.27 12.05
N HIS A 100 2.28 1.08 13.32
CA HIS A 100 3.14 2.01 14.06
C HIS A 100 4.61 1.99 13.63
N SER A 101 5.05 0.89 13.02
CA SER A 101 6.44 0.70 12.63
C SER A 101 6.60 0.74 11.13
N ARG A 102 7.74 1.28 10.70
CA ARG A 102 8.24 1.19 9.33
C ARG A 102 9.06 -0.09 9.11
N GLY A 103 9.43 -0.79 10.19
CA GLY A 103 10.43 -1.86 10.15
C GLY A 103 10.02 -3.11 9.36
N THR A 104 11.02 -3.87 8.93
CA THR A 104 10.91 -5.18 8.23
C THR A 104 10.01 -6.20 8.95
N LYS A 105 9.78 -6.01 10.26
CA LYS A 105 8.84 -6.83 11.03
C LYS A 105 7.43 -6.76 10.46
N VAL A 106 6.98 -5.57 10.04
CA VAL A 106 5.66 -5.38 9.41
C VAL A 106 5.60 -6.09 8.06
N LEU A 107 6.67 -5.99 7.27
CA LEU A 107 6.76 -6.71 6.01
C LEU A 107 6.68 -8.23 6.21
N MET A 108 7.37 -8.77 7.23
CA MET A 108 7.31 -10.20 7.57
C MET A 108 5.94 -10.64 8.09
N GLU A 109 5.25 -9.78 8.85
CA GLU A 109 3.88 -10.01 9.30
C GLU A 109 2.91 -10.13 8.10
N ILE A 110 3.04 -9.20 7.14
CA ILE A 110 2.12 -9.12 6.00
C ILE A 110 2.46 -10.15 4.92
N LEU A 111 3.69 -10.18 4.41
CA LEU A 111 4.09 -11.06 3.30
C LEU A 111 4.41 -12.49 3.74
N THR A 112 4.68 -12.71 5.03
CA THR A 112 5.11 -14.00 5.59
C THR A 112 6.46 -14.47 5.00
N ARG A 113 7.12 -15.45 5.64
CA ARG A 113 8.38 -16.04 5.14
C ARG A 113 8.23 -16.83 3.83
N LYS A 114 7.01 -17.06 3.37
CA LYS A 114 6.69 -17.88 2.18
C LYS A 114 6.59 -17.06 0.89
N PHE A 115 6.68 -15.74 0.94
CA PHE A 115 6.62 -14.89 -0.25
C PHE A 115 7.80 -15.18 -1.18
N LYS A 116 7.51 -15.65 -2.40
CA LYS A 116 8.52 -15.99 -3.42
C LYS A 116 8.62 -14.94 -4.53
N GLY A 117 7.70 -13.96 -4.54
CA GLY A 117 7.65 -12.90 -5.55
C GLY A 117 8.78 -11.88 -5.41
N ILE A 118 8.79 -10.91 -6.31
CA ILE A 118 9.75 -9.80 -6.34
C ILE A 118 9.11 -8.58 -5.68
N ILE A 119 9.80 -8.00 -4.70
CA ILE A 119 9.35 -6.77 -4.04
C ILE A 119 10.05 -5.56 -4.68
N VAL A 120 9.24 -4.59 -5.08
CA VAL A 120 9.64 -3.28 -5.58
C VAL A 120 9.28 -2.25 -4.53
N CYS A 121 10.27 -1.61 -3.92
CA CYS A 121 10.05 -0.60 -2.88
C CYS A 121 10.96 0.62 -3.09
N ASP A 122 10.50 1.77 -2.60
CA ASP A 122 11.26 3.01 -2.61
C ASP A 122 12.25 3.03 -1.43
N GLY A 123 13.50 2.64 -1.70
CA GLY A 123 14.67 3.32 -1.13
C GLY A 123 15.03 3.13 0.37
N TRP A 124 14.33 2.36 1.20
CA TRP A 124 14.77 2.11 2.60
C TRP A 124 15.74 0.92 2.90
N LYS A 125 16.77 1.14 3.73
CA LYS A 125 17.85 0.16 4.06
C LYS A 125 17.47 -1.21 4.70
N PRO A 126 16.35 -1.40 5.43
CA PRO A 126 16.14 -2.63 6.20
C PRO A 126 15.51 -3.80 5.41
N TYR A 127 15.39 -3.63 4.10
CA TYR A 127 15.04 -4.68 3.14
C TYR A 127 16.18 -5.69 2.90
N SER A 128 17.38 -5.46 3.43
CA SER A 128 18.56 -6.33 3.26
C SER A 128 18.38 -7.79 3.72
N LYS A 129 17.42 -8.08 4.59
CA LYS A 129 17.08 -9.46 5.02
C LYS A 129 16.30 -10.28 3.96
N PHE A 130 15.75 -9.63 2.94
CA PHE A 130 15.03 -10.24 1.81
C PHE A 130 15.89 -10.26 0.53
N THR A 131 17.20 -10.39 0.69
CA THR A 131 18.23 -10.22 -0.35
C THR A 131 18.08 -11.13 -1.58
N LYS A 132 17.30 -12.22 -1.51
CA LYS A 132 17.02 -13.09 -2.68
C LYS A 132 15.84 -12.63 -3.55
N HIS A 133 14.94 -11.78 -3.02
CA HIS A 133 13.65 -11.45 -3.65
C HIS A 133 13.46 -9.95 -3.92
N ILE A 134 14.42 -9.10 -3.53
CA ILE A 134 14.34 -7.65 -3.72
C ILE A 134 15.26 -7.25 -4.85
N ARG A 135 14.68 -6.83 -5.99
CA ARG A 135 15.43 -6.53 -7.22
C ARG A 135 15.38 -5.07 -7.66
N ALA A 136 14.40 -4.28 -7.21
CA ALA A 136 14.19 -2.92 -7.75
C ALA A 136 14.70 -1.77 -6.86
N TYR A 137 14.92 -2.03 -5.57
CA TYR A 137 15.40 -1.07 -4.57
C TYR A 137 16.59 -0.21 -5.04
N VAL A 138 17.63 -0.86 -5.58
CA VAL A 138 18.86 -0.17 -6.00
C VAL A 138 18.64 0.61 -7.29
N ARG A 139 17.70 0.21 -8.15
CA ARG A 139 17.76 0.56 -9.56
C ARG A 139 17.03 1.86 -9.91
N ALA A 140 15.84 2.09 -9.34
CA ALA A 140 15.07 3.31 -9.64
C ALA A 140 15.64 4.54 -8.93
N HIS A 141 16.04 4.42 -7.66
CA HIS A 141 16.66 5.52 -6.91
C HIS A 141 18.03 5.90 -7.45
N LEU A 142 18.89 4.93 -7.75
CA LEU A 142 20.21 5.23 -8.33
C LEU A 142 20.09 5.94 -9.68
N LEU A 143 19.09 5.59 -10.50
CA LEU A 143 18.83 6.29 -11.76
C LEU A 143 18.25 7.70 -11.54
N ARG A 144 17.36 7.90 -10.58
CA ARG A 144 16.83 9.23 -10.22
C ARG A 144 17.90 10.13 -9.61
N GLU A 145 18.63 9.67 -8.60
CA GLU A 145 19.74 10.42 -8.00
C GLU A 145 20.83 10.73 -9.02
N SER A 146 21.16 9.76 -9.89
CA SER A 146 22.12 9.98 -10.96
C SER A 146 21.63 11.04 -11.96
N LYS A 147 20.32 11.13 -12.22
CA LYS A 147 19.73 12.17 -13.07
C LYS A 147 19.70 13.53 -12.37
N ASP A 148 19.33 13.57 -11.10
CA ASP A 148 19.38 14.80 -10.30
C ASP A 148 20.81 15.36 -10.19
N LEU A 149 21.81 14.47 -10.24
CA LEU A 149 23.23 14.85 -10.30
C LEU A 149 23.63 15.41 -11.67
N THR A 150 23.03 14.97 -12.78
CA THR A 150 23.31 15.56 -14.09
C THR A 150 22.84 17.01 -14.19
N ASP A 151 21.77 17.35 -13.47
CA ASP A 151 21.24 18.73 -13.44
C ASP A 151 22.14 19.68 -12.63
N LYS A 152 23.05 19.13 -11.79
CA LYS A 152 23.97 19.90 -10.93
C LYS A 152 25.41 19.86 -11.42
N ILE A 153 25.83 18.77 -12.06
CA ILE A 153 27.22 18.51 -12.47
C ILE A 153 27.21 17.93 -13.88
N THR A 154 27.73 18.69 -14.85
CA THR A 154 27.77 18.28 -16.27
C THR A 154 28.59 17.01 -16.49
N GLU A 155 29.62 16.77 -15.67
CA GLU A 155 30.47 15.57 -15.70
C GLU A 155 29.74 14.29 -15.24
N ALA A 156 28.61 14.42 -14.54
CA ALA A 156 27.79 13.27 -14.14
C ALA A 156 26.96 12.68 -15.29
N VAL A 157 26.84 13.39 -16.42
CA VAL A 157 26.07 12.96 -17.60
C VAL A 157 26.59 11.62 -18.17
N PRO A 158 27.89 11.44 -18.46
CA PRO A 158 28.40 10.15 -18.93
C PRO A 158 28.19 9.01 -17.93
N LEU A 159 28.30 9.28 -16.62
CA LEU A 159 28.03 8.29 -15.57
C LEU A 159 26.56 7.85 -15.58
N HIS A 160 25.62 8.79 -15.70
CA HIS A 160 24.20 8.51 -15.81
C HIS A 160 23.85 7.68 -17.04
N GLN A 161 24.45 8.00 -18.19
CA GLN A 161 24.27 7.23 -19.42
C GLN A 161 24.81 5.80 -19.28
N ALA A 162 25.97 5.61 -18.66
CA ALA A 162 26.55 4.29 -18.42
C ALA A 162 25.67 3.44 -17.48
N LEU A 163 25.20 4.03 -16.38
CA LEU A 163 24.24 3.41 -15.46
C LEU A 163 22.94 3.00 -16.16
N THR A 164 22.39 3.87 -17.00
CA THR A 164 21.17 3.61 -17.76
C THR A 164 21.34 2.47 -18.77
N ARG A 165 22.50 2.40 -19.46
CA ARG A 165 22.82 1.30 -20.39
C ARG A 165 22.96 -0.04 -19.66
N LEU A 166 23.68 -0.06 -18.54
CA LEU A 166 23.84 -1.26 -17.70
C LEU A 166 22.49 -1.72 -17.14
N TYR A 167 21.65 -0.79 -16.67
CA TYR A 167 20.30 -1.08 -16.23
C TYR A 167 19.46 -1.71 -17.34
N ARG A 168 19.47 -1.13 -18.55
CA ARG A 168 18.72 -1.67 -19.69
C ARG A 168 19.19 -3.07 -20.07
N LYS A 169 20.51 -3.32 -20.06
CA LYS A 169 21.07 -4.67 -20.26
C LYS A 169 20.60 -5.66 -19.19
N LEU A 170 20.74 -5.31 -17.92
CA LEU A 170 20.32 -6.16 -16.79
C LEU A 170 18.83 -6.50 -16.84
N THR A 171 17.98 -5.52 -17.16
CA THR A 171 16.53 -5.73 -17.30
C THR A 171 16.21 -6.66 -18.47
N ASN A 172 16.91 -6.51 -19.60
CA ASN A 172 16.74 -7.39 -20.76
C ASN A 172 17.26 -8.82 -20.50
N THR A 173 18.32 -8.98 -19.70
CA THR A 173 18.87 -10.30 -19.34
C THR A 173 18.04 -11.01 -18.27
N LEU A 174 17.42 -10.26 -17.36
CA LEU A 174 16.63 -10.79 -16.24
C LEU A 174 15.15 -11.01 -16.57
N ARG A 175 14.75 -11.00 -17.85
CA ARG A 175 13.37 -11.19 -18.35
C ARG A 175 12.48 -11.97 -17.37
N LEU A 176 11.71 -11.21 -16.60
CA LEU A 176 10.30 -11.48 -16.31
C LEU A 176 9.53 -11.19 -17.59
#